data_AF-A0A971VQZ1-F1
#
_entry.id   AF-A0A971VQZ1-F1
#
_cell.length_a   1.000
_cell.length_b   1.000
_cell.length_c   1.000
_cell.angle_alpha   90.00
_cell.angle_beta   90.00
_cell.angle_gamma   90.00
#
_symmetry.space_group_name_H-M   'P 1'
#
loop_
_entity.id
_entity.type
_entity.pdbx_description
1 polymer ?
#
loop_
_entity_poly.entity_id
_entity_poly.type
_entity_poly.pdbx_seq_one_letter_code
_entity_poly.pdbx_strand_id
1 'polypeptide(L)'
;MLFQILNFNITGVYSPTVMKWLCLLLFIGKPANITFAKLFARHKPVYGEVESNNRTGATIGILERLIIVTFMSIRQYSAIGLVLTAKSIARYKMISEDKEFGEYYLIGTLVSVLSSVTAYLILFY
;
A
#
# COMPACT_ATOMS: atom_id res chain seq x y z
N MET A 1 -10.65 1.16 -20.78
CA MET A 1 -10.77 1.53 -19.34
C MET A 1 -10.16 2.90 -19.06
N LEU A 2 -8.86 3.13 -19.30
CA LEU A 2 -8.22 4.48 -19.20
C LEU A 2 -8.93 5.57 -20.03
N PHE A 3 -9.36 5.24 -21.26
CA PHE A 3 -10.07 6.16 -22.15
C PHE A 3 -11.47 6.58 -21.64
N GLN A 4 -12.06 5.80 -20.73
CA GLN A 4 -13.36 6.08 -20.14
C GLN A 4 -13.25 6.97 -18.89
N ILE A 5 -12.05 7.04 -18.30
CA ILE A 5 -11.72 7.88 -17.14
C ILE A 5 -11.45 9.34 -17.57
N LEU A 6 -10.93 9.55 -18.78
CA LEU A 6 -10.63 10.89 -19.32
C LEU A 6 -11.87 11.65 -19.83
N ASN A 7 -12.98 10.95 -20.11
CA ASN A 7 -14.26 11.59 -20.47
C ASN A 7 -15.02 12.04 -19.22
N PHE A 8 -14.43 12.98 -18.48
CA PHE A 8 -15.03 13.62 -17.30
C PHE A 8 -16.15 14.58 -17.73
N ASN A 9 -17.29 14.03 -18.16
CA ASN A 9 -18.51 14.82 -18.28
C ASN A 9 -18.98 15.19 -16.87
N ILE A 10 -19.02 16.49 -16.59
CA ILE A 10 -19.29 17.12 -15.29
C ILE A 10 -20.69 16.80 -14.73
N THR A 11 -21.54 16.11 -15.50
CA THR A 11 -22.86 15.61 -15.08
C THR A 11 -22.85 14.18 -14.50
N GLY A 12 -21.69 13.50 -14.44
CA GLY A 12 -21.54 12.07 -14.16
C GLY A 12 -21.12 11.66 -12.75
N VAL A 13 -21.40 12.45 -11.72
CA VAL A 13 -21.02 12.17 -10.31
C VAL A 13 -21.57 10.81 -9.79
N TYR A 14 -22.59 10.25 -10.45
CA TYR A 14 -23.22 8.97 -10.10
C TYR A 14 -22.80 7.77 -10.97
N SER A 15 -21.70 7.86 -11.72
CA SER A 15 -21.20 6.67 -12.42
C SER A 15 -20.70 5.63 -11.40
N PRO A 16 -21.18 4.37 -11.44
CA PRO A 16 -20.78 3.31 -10.50
C PRO A 16 -19.25 3.08 -10.48
N THR A 17 -18.55 3.50 -11.53
CA THR A 17 -17.09 3.51 -11.59
C THR A 17 -16.45 4.48 -10.59
N VAL A 18 -16.95 5.70 -10.47
CA VAL A 18 -16.40 6.71 -9.54
C VAL A 18 -16.61 6.28 -8.09
N MET A 19 -17.76 5.67 -7.79
CA MET A 19 -18.06 5.15 -6.45
C MET A 19 -17.11 4.01 -6.04
N LYS A 20 -16.78 3.09 -6.97
CA LYS A 20 -15.79 2.02 -6.74
C LYS A 20 -14.39 2.58 -6.41
N TRP A 21 -13.94 3.58 -7.17
CA TRP A 21 -12.68 4.25 -6.91
C TRP A 21 -12.64 4.98 -5.56
N LEU A 22 -13.74 5.66 -5.21
CA LEU A 22 -13.87 6.38 -3.95
C LEU A 22 -13.91 5.40 -2.76
N CYS A 23 -14.62 4.29 -2.88
CA CYS A 23 -14.60 3.19 -1.89
C CYS A 23 -13.20 2.60 -1.72
N LEU A 24 -12.46 2.41 -2.81
CA LEU A 24 -11.11 1.85 -2.77
C LEU A 24 -10.13 2.82 -2.08
N LEU A 25 -10.19 4.11 -2.40
CA LEU A 25 -9.42 5.16 -1.71
C LEU A 25 -9.71 5.21 -0.21
N LEU A 26 -10.98 5.09 0.19
CA LEU A 26 -11.41 5.08 1.58
C LEU A 26 -10.90 3.84 2.33
N PHE A 27 -10.91 2.67 1.67
CA PHE A 27 -10.44 1.41 2.23
C PHE A 27 -8.91 1.37 2.38
N ILE A 28 -8.16 1.99 1.47
CA ILE A 28 -6.70 2.10 1.58
C ILE A 28 -6.28 3.06 2.69
N GLY A 29 -7.02 4.15 2.90
CA GLY A 29 -6.62 5.24 3.80
C GLY A 29 -6.48 4.82 5.27
N LYS A 30 -7.61 4.63 5.96
CA LYS A 30 -7.63 4.52 7.43
C LYS A 30 -7.63 3.09 8.01
N PRO A 31 -8.40 2.10 7.48
CA PRO A 31 -8.51 0.82 8.15
C PRO A 31 -7.23 -0.02 8.01
N ALA A 32 -6.64 -0.07 6.83
CA ALA A 32 -5.40 -0.82 6.64
C ALA A 32 -4.20 -0.19 7.39
N ASN A 33 -4.18 1.14 7.58
CA ASN A 33 -3.16 1.79 8.42
C ASN A 33 -3.24 1.35 9.90
N ILE A 34 -4.46 1.17 10.43
CA ILE A 34 -4.69 0.71 11.80
C ILE A 34 -4.44 -0.80 11.94
N THR A 35 -4.77 -1.58 10.91
CA THR A 35 -4.49 -3.03 10.88
C THR A 35 -3.00 -3.31 10.94
N PHE A 36 -2.16 -2.61 10.16
CA PHE A 36 -0.70 -2.76 10.26
C PHE A 36 -0.17 -2.31 11.63
N ALA A 37 -0.65 -1.19 12.16
CA ALA A 37 -0.22 -0.71 13.47
C ALA A 37 -0.58 -1.67 14.62
N LYS A 38 -1.75 -2.31 14.59
CA LYS A 38 -2.20 -3.25 15.64
C LYS A 38 -1.65 -4.66 15.49
N LEU A 39 -1.59 -5.18 14.26
CA LEU A 39 -1.19 -6.57 13.98
C LEU A 39 0.31 -6.77 14.22
N PHE A 40 1.09 -5.70 14.05
CA PHE A 40 2.55 -5.73 14.20
C PHE A 40 3.06 -5.02 15.48
N ALA A 41 2.18 -4.58 16.38
CA ALA A 41 2.57 -4.03 17.68
C ALA A 41 3.24 -5.09 18.59
N ARG A 42 3.03 -6.38 18.33
CA ARG A 42 3.47 -7.50 19.18
C ARG A 42 4.88 -8.02 18.87
N HIS A 43 5.46 -7.64 17.72
CA HIS A 43 6.79 -8.08 17.24
C HIS A 43 7.67 -6.89 16.86
N LYS A 44 7.49 -5.72 17.50
CA LYS A 44 8.37 -4.57 17.24
C LYS A 44 9.76 -4.88 17.80
N PRO A 45 10.82 -4.97 16.98
CA PRO A 45 12.18 -5.10 17.49
C PRO A 45 12.58 -3.81 18.23
N VAL A 46 13.38 -3.97 19.27
CA VAL A 46 13.79 -2.91 20.23
C VAL A 46 14.51 -1.72 19.54
N TYR A 47 15.08 -1.93 18.34
CA TYR A 47 15.71 -0.87 17.55
C TYR A 47 14.72 0.10 16.87
N GLY A 48 13.43 -0.28 16.77
CA GLY A 48 12.42 0.48 16.03
C GLY A 48 11.88 1.74 16.72
N GLU A 49 12.18 1.98 18.00
CA GLU A 49 11.68 3.17 18.72
C GLU A 49 12.53 4.43 18.50
N VAL A 50 13.81 4.28 18.17
CA VAL A 50 14.75 5.43 18.14
C VAL A 50 14.70 6.19 16.81
N GLU A 51 14.39 5.52 15.69
CA GLU A 51 14.27 6.18 14.36
C GLU A 51 12.84 6.28 13.81
N SER A 52 11.90 5.43 14.28
CA SER A 52 10.53 5.46 13.76
C SER A 52 9.66 6.43 14.58
N ASN A 53 9.60 7.68 14.13
CA ASN A 53 8.40 8.45 14.40
C ASN A 53 7.25 7.64 13.77
N ASN A 54 6.38 7.00 14.57
CA ASN A 54 5.33 6.07 14.12
C ASN A 54 4.50 6.61 12.92
N ARG A 55 4.47 7.95 12.75
CA ARG A 55 3.86 8.66 11.63
C ARG A 55 4.56 8.42 10.29
N THR A 56 5.89 8.31 10.24
CA THR A 56 6.66 8.18 9.00
C THR A 56 6.44 6.81 8.34
N GLY A 57 6.43 5.73 9.13
CA GLY A 57 6.15 4.37 8.61
C GLY A 57 4.72 4.23 8.06
N ALA A 58 3.75 4.81 8.74
CA ALA A 58 2.35 4.84 8.30
C ALA A 58 2.19 5.58 6.96
N THR A 59 2.85 6.73 6.80
CA THR A 59 2.80 7.51 5.55
C THR A 59 3.45 6.76 4.38
N ILE A 60 4.60 6.11 4.59
CA ILE A 60 5.25 5.29 3.56
C ILE A 60 4.32 4.17 3.10
N GLY A 61 3.66 3.48 4.04
CA GLY A 61 2.73 2.42 3.71
C GLY A 61 1.49 2.90 2.95
N ILE A 62 1.00 4.12 3.19
CA ILE A 62 -0.10 4.71 2.39
C ILE A 62 0.37 5.00 0.97
N LEU A 63 1.55 5.61 0.80
CA LEU A 63 2.11 5.93 -0.51
C LEU A 63 2.32 4.68 -1.37
N GLU A 64 2.88 3.62 -0.79
CA GLU A 64 3.08 2.34 -1.49
C GLU A 64 1.76 1.78 -2.03
N ARG A 65 0.71 1.76 -1.21
CA ARG A 65 -0.60 1.22 -1.61
C ARG A 65 -1.28 2.06 -2.67
N LEU A 66 -1.15 3.39 -2.61
CA LEU A 66 -1.60 4.29 -3.67
C LEU A 66 -0.89 4.00 -5.00
N ILE A 67 0.43 3.79 -4.96
CA ILE A 67 1.21 3.48 -6.17
C ILE A 67 0.80 2.11 -6.72
N ILE A 68 0.66 1.08 -5.87
CA ILE A 68 0.22 -0.26 -6.28
C ILE A 68 -1.10 -0.19 -7.02
N VAL A 69 -2.10 0.47 -6.44
CA VAL A 69 -3.44 0.55 -7.04
C VAL A 69 -3.45 1.37 -8.32
N THR A 70 -2.65 2.45 -8.36
CA THR A 70 -2.47 3.23 -9.59
C THR A 70 -1.91 2.35 -10.71
N PHE A 71 -0.87 1.57 -10.43
CA PHE A 71 -0.25 0.66 -11.39
C PHE A 71 -1.13 -0.52 -11.80
N MET A 72 -1.91 -1.09 -10.87
CA MET A 72 -2.92 -2.11 -11.21
C MET A 72 -3.98 -1.56 -12.18
N SER A 73 -4.35 -0.29 -12.02
CA SER A 73 -5.40 0.35 -12.82
C SER A 73 -4.97 0.63 -14.26
N ILE A 74 -3.69 0.88 -14.47
CA ILE A 74 -3.08 0.98 -15.80
C ILE A 74 -2.60 -0.39 -16.33
N ARG A 75 -2.89 -1.48 -15.61
CA ARG A 75 -2.47 -2.87 -15.91
C ARG A 75 -0.95 -3.07 -16.00
N GLN A 76 -0.17 -2.23 -15.32
CA GLN A 76 1.30 -2.30 -15.28
C GLN A 76 1.77 -3.03 -14.01
N TYR A 77 1.54 -4.33 -13.95
CA TYR A 77 1.89 -5.12 -12.75
C TYR A 77 3.41 -5.18 -12.50
N SER A 78 4.24 -5.13 -13.54
CA SER A 78 5.71 -5.11 -13.39
C SER A 78 6.21 -3.87 -12.64
N ALA A 79 5.54 -2.73 -12.77
CA ALA A 79 5.91 -1.51 -12.07
C ALA A 79 5.71 -1.60 -10.55
N ILE A 80 4.80 -2.48 -10.09
CA ILE A 80 4.63 -2.78 -8.66
C ILE A 80 5.90 -3.42 -8.10
N GLY A 81 6.49 -4.37 -8.81
CA GLY A 81 7.74 -5.02 -8.41
C GLY A 81 8.92 -4.04 -8.28
N LEU A 82 8.98 -3.01 -9.13
CA LEU A 82 9.99 -1.94 -9.05
C LEU A 82 9.83 -1.12 -7.76
N VAL A 83 8.61 -0.80 -7.36
CA VAL A 83 8.34 -0.02 -6.14
C VAL A 83 8.73 -0.82 -4.90
N LEU A 84 8.37 -2.11 -4.86
CA LEU A 84 8.74 -3.00 -3.75
C LEU A 84 10.25 -3.19 -3.65
N THR A 85 10.92 -3.32 -4.79
CA THR A 85 12.38 -3.38 -4.86
C THR A 85 13.00 -2.09 -4.35
N ALA A 86 12.54 -0.93 -4.82
CA ALA A 86 13.04 0.38 -4.39
C ALA A 86 12.89 0.59 -2.87
N LYS A 87 11.73 0.20 -2.31
CA LYS A 87 11.47 0.23 -0.86
C LYS A 87 12.47 -0.64 -0.10
N SER A 88 12.78 -1.82 -0.63
CA SER A 88 13.67 -2.80 0.00
C SER A 88 15.15 -2.39 -0.10
N ILE A 89 15.56 -1.78 -1.21
CA ILE A 89 16.90 -1.20 -1.37
C ILE A 89 17.11 -0.06 -0.36
N ALA A 90 16.13 0.82 -0.19
CA ALA A 90 16.23 1.95 0.75
C ALA A 90 16.41 1.52 2.22
N ARG A 91 15.96 0.31 2.59
CA ARG A 91 16.12 -0.28 3.93
C ARG A 91 17.07 -1.47 3.99
N TYR A 92 17.80 -1.75 2.91
CA TYR A 92 18.61 -2.95 2.77
C TYR A 92 19.63 -3.12 3.91
N LYS A 93 20.29 -2.01 4.30
CA LYS A 93 21.28 -2.02 5.38
C LYS A 93 20.69 -2.53 6.69
N MET A 94 19.53 -2.01 7.10
CA MET A 94 18.83 -2.41 8.32
C MET A 94 18.28 -3.84 8.24
N ILE A 95 17.76 -4.25 7.08
CA ILE A 95 17.27 -5.61 6.84
C ILE A 95 18.40 -6.65 6.92
N SER A 96 19.61 -6.24 6.52
CA SER A 96 20.79 -7.12 6.50
C SER A 96 21.49 -7.20 7.85
N GLU A 97 21.47 -6.12 8.63
CA GLU A 97 22.12 -6.02 9.94
C GLU A 97 21.26 -6.62 11.07
N ASP A 98 19.92 -6.55 10.96
CA ASP A 98 18.98 -7.07 11.95
C ASP A 98 17.99 -8.06 11.31
N LYS A 99 18.14 -9.34 11.67
CA LYS A 99 17.31 -10.43 11.17
C LYS A 99 15.84 -10.29 11.59
N GLU A 100 15.57 -9.89 12.83
CA GLU A 100 14.20 -9.72 13.33
C GLU A 100 13.51 -8.56 12.60
N PHE A 101 14.23 -7.47 12.37
CA PHE A 101 13.74 -6.36 11.56
C PHE A 101 13.49 -6.77 10.10
N GLY A 102 14.38 -7.57 9.51
CA GLY A 102 14.21 -8.10 8.16
C GLY A 102 12.94 -8.94 8.01
N GLU A 103 12.69 -9.87 8.95
CA GLU A 103 11.48 -10.70 8.97
C GLU A 103 10.21 -9.83 9.17
N TYR A 104 10.25 -8.89 10.11
CA TYR A 104 9.16 -7.93 10.35
C TYR A 104 8.83 -7.12 9.09
N TYR A 105 9.85 -6.57 8.44
CA TYR A 105 9.70 -5.75 7.24
C TYR A 105 9.14 -6.56 6.06
N LEU A 106 9.60 -7.80 5.89
CA LEU A 106 9.17 -8.69 4.82
C LEU A 106 7.70 -9.06 4.98
N ILE A 107 7.30 -9.53 6.16
CA ILE A 107 5.91 -9.90 6.45
C ILE A 107 5.00 -8.67 6.31
N GLY A 108 5.40 -7.52 6.84
CA GLY A 108 4.63 -6.27 6.72
C GLY A 108 4.40 -5.84 5.27
N THR A 109 5.43 -5.93 4.43
CA THR A 109 5.33 -5.54 3.02
C THR A 109 4.47 -6.52 2.23
N LEU A 110 4.65 -7.83 2.40
CA LEU A 110 3.87 -8.85 1.69
C LEU A 110 2.37 -8.78 2.04
N VAL A 111 2.03 -8.63 3.32
CA VAL A 111 0.63 -8.48 3.75
C VAL A 111 0.02 -7.20 3.19
N SER A 112 0.80 -6.11 3.07
CA SER A 112 0.32 -4.82 2.54
C SER A 112 -0.03 -4.93 1.06
N VAL A 113 0.86 -5.53 0.28
CA VAL A 113 0.64 -5.79 -1.14
C VAL A 113 -0.56 -6.71 -1.33
N LEU A 114 -0.63 -7.82 -0.60
CA LEU A 114 -1.73 -8.78 -0.71
C LEU A 114 -3.07 -8.11 -0.42
N SER A 115 -3.17 -7.36 0.68
CA SER A 115 -4.42 -6.66 1.03
C SER A 115 -4.86 -5.64 -0.02
N SER A 116 -3.92 -4.95 -0.66
CA SER A 116 -4.20 -3.96 -1.70
C SER A 116 -4.68 -4.62 -2.99
N VAL A 117 -4.03 -5.72 -3.38
CA VAL A 117 -4.41 -6.52 -4.55
C VAL A 117 -5.81 -7.11 -4.35
N THR A 118 -6.08 -7.72 -3.20
CA THR A 118 -7.39 -8.29 -2.88
C THR A 118 -8.49 -7.22 -2.89
N ALA A 119 -8.25 -6.05 -2.28
CA ALA A 119 -9.21 -4.96 -2.28
C ALA A 119 -9.53 -4.44 -3.70
N TYR A 120 -8.52 -4.36 -4.56
CA TYR A 120 -8.71 -3.97 -5.95
C TYR A 120 -9.52 -5.00 -6.74
N LEU A 121 -9.20 -6.29 -6.59
CA LEU A 121 -9.92 -7.37 -7.26
C LEU A 121 -11.40 -7.41 -6.88
N ILE A 122 -11.73 -7.29 -5.58
CA ILE A 122 -13.13 -7.33 -5.11
C ILE A 122 -13.99 -6.19 -5.69
N LEU A 123 -13.41 -5.02 -5.93
CA LEU A 123 -14.16 -3.86 -6.39
C LEU A 123 -14.27 -3.78 -7.92
N PHE A 124 -13.25 -4.22 -8.65
CA PHE A 124 -13.14 -4.06 -10.10
C PHE A 124 -13.43 -5.32 -10.91
N TYR A 125 -13.45 -6.49 -10.28
CA TYR A 125 -13.85 -7.77 -10.87
C TYR A 125 -15.25 -8.17 -10.36
#